data_AF-A0A7Y3NSC0-F1
#
_entry.id   AF-A0A7Y3NSC0-F1
#
_cell.length_a   1.000
_cell.length_b   1.000
_cell.length_c   1.000
_cell.angle_alpha   90.00
_cell.angle_beta   90.00
_cell.angle_gamma   90.00
#
_symmetry.space_group_name_H-M   'P 1'
#
loop_
_entity.id
_entity.type
_entity.pdbx_description
1 polymer ?
#
loop_
_entity_poly.entity_id
_entity_poly.type
_entity_poly.pdbx_seq_one_letter_code
_entity_poly.pdbx_strand_id
1 'polypeptide(L)'
;MDRLWALGAAAAGARTLHGAAIIRAKVVTDAELAVAADEPPLRHAVIRDWPWIDSDPELQKAQQKERAIKLASAAGAPLLRHP
;
A
#
# COMPACT_ATOMS: atom_id res chain seq x y z
N MET A 1 4.60 -11.22 14.58
CA MET A 1 5.21 -10.18 13.72
C MET A 1 5.74 -10.78 12.44
N ASP A 2 6.40 -11.94 12.47
CA ASP A 2 6.93 -12.65 11.30
C ASP A 2 5.91 -12.90 10.18
N ARG A 3 4.65 -13.14 10.55
CA ARG A 3 3.56 -13.40 9.59
C ARG A 3 3.25 -12.21 8.67
N LEU A 4 3.29 -10.97 9.17
CA LEU A 4 3.03 -9.78 8.35
C LEU A 4 4.16 -9.56 7.34
N TRP A 5 5.40 -9.75 7.80
CA TRP A 5 6.57 -9.67 6.93
C TRP A 5 6.57 -10.77 5.87
N ALA A 6 6.19 -12.00 6.23
CA ALA A 6 6.07 -13.11 5.28
C ALA A 6 5.02 -12.84 4.19
N LEU A 7 3.87 -12.26 4.55
CA LEU A 7 2.86 -11.83 3.59
C LEU A 7 3.39 -10.74 2.66
N GLY A 8 4.07 -9.73 3.22
CA GLY A 8 4.72 -8.67 2.44
C GLY A 8 5.80 -9.21 1.50
N ALA A 9 6.62 -10.17 1.96
CA ALA A 9 7.69 -10.77 1.15
C ALA A 9 7.12 -11.60 0.00
N ALA A 10 6.08 -12.39 0.26
CA ALA A 10 5.36 -13.12 -0.77
C ALA A 10 4.75 -12.19 -1.82
N ALA A 11 4.16 -11.06 -1.40
CA ALA A 11 3.61 -10.05 -2.31
C ALA A 11 4.70 -9.22 -3.04
N ALA A 12 5.85 -8.99 -2.43
CA ALA A 12 6.96 -8.27 -3.04
C ALA A 12 7.61 -9.07 -4.19
N GLY A 13 7.66 -10.40 -4.07
CA GLY A 13 8.28 -11.28 -5.06
C GLY A 13 9.77 -10.98 -5.20
N ALA A 14 10.21 -10.59 -6.39
CA ALA A 14 11.61 -10.20 -6.66
C ALA A 14 11.95 -8.77 -6.21
N ARG A 15 10.96 -7.96 -5.78
CA ARG A 15 11.17 -6.57 -5.37
C ARG A 15 11.71 -6.49 -3.95
N THR A 16 12.50 -5.47 -3.66
CA THR A 16 12.93 -5.17 -2.29
C THR A 16 11.72 -4.74 -1.45
N LEU A 17 11.44 -5.49 -0.37
CA LEU A 17 10.44 -5.11 0.62
C LEU A 17 11.05 -4.17 1.65
N HIS A 18 10.63 -2.91 1.65
CA HIS A 18 11.12 -1.88 2.58
C HIS A 18 10.32 -1.83 3.89
N GLY A 19 9.07 -2.28 3.87
CA GLY A 19 8.20 -2.25 5.05
C GLY A 19 6.87 -2.95 4.80
N ALA A 20 6.18 -3.30 5.88
CA ALA A 20 4.84 -3.86 5.83
C ALA A 20 3.98 -3.31 6.98
N ALA A 21 2.70 -3.08 6.71
CA ALA A 21 1.73 -2.58 7.68
C ALA A 21 0.34 -3.19 7.45
N ILE A 22 -0.52 -3.11 8.47
CA ILE A 22 -1.92 -3.56 8.40
C ILE A 22 -2.82 -2.32 8.52
N ILE A 23 -3.71 -2.14 7.55
CA ILE A 23 -4.74 -1.10 7.57
C ILE A 23 -6.13 -1.71 7.36
N ARG A 24 -7.16 -0.99 7.80
CA ARG A 24 -8.55 -1.37 7.51
C ARG A 24 -8.91 -0.99 6.07
N ALA A 25 -9.67 -1.83 5.38
CA ALA A 25 -10.16 -1.56 4.03
C ALA A 25 -10.85 -0.20 3.89
N LYS A 26 -11.61 0.21 4.93
CA LYS A 26 -12.25 1.54 4.99
C LYS A 26 -11.27 2.70 4.80
N VAL A 27 -10.04 2.59 5.32
CA VAL A 27 -9.00 3.63 5.14
C VAL A 27 -8.64 3.80 3.66
N VAL A 28 -8.63 2.70 2.90
CA VAL A 28 -8.36 2.73 1.46
C VAL A 28 -9.48 3.46 0.73
N THR A 29 -10.73 3.14 1.05
CA THR A 29 -11.90 3.81 0.47
C THR A 29 -11.98 5.29 0.87
N ASP A 30 -11.67 5.64 2.13
CA ASP A 30 -11.62 7.03 2.61
C ASP A 30 -10.48 7.83 1.94
N ALA A 31 -9.47 7.15 1.38
CA ALA A 31 -8.42 7.74 0.56
C ALA A 31 -8.79 7.81 -0.94
N GLU A 32 -10.04 7.54 -1.31
CA GLU A 32 -10.55 7.53 -2.68
C GLU A 32 -9.82 6.52 -3.57
N LEU A 33 -9.46 5.36 -2.99
CA LEU A 33 -8.84 4.23 -3.68
C LEU A 33 -9.73 3.00 -3.53
N ALA A 34 -9.53 2.02 -4.42
CA ALA A 34 -10.19 0.73 -4.31
C ALA A 34 -9.27 -0.31 -3.66
N VAL A 35 -9.87 -1.29 -2.99
CA VAL A 35 -9.15 -2.47 -2.48
C VAL A 35 -9.80 -3.72 -3.03
N ALA A 36 -9.00 -4.56 -3.69
CA ALA A 36 -9.44 -5.83 -4.23
C ALA A 36 -8.63 -6.95 -3.58
N ALA A 37 -9.32 -7.98 -3.08
CA ALA A 37 -8.66 -9.17 -2.56
C ALA A 37 -7.80 -9.78 -3.68
N ASP A 38 -6.54 -10.09 -3.35
CA ASP A 38 -5.54 -10.56 -4.31
C ASP A 38 -4.80 -11.74 -3.70
N GLU A 39 -5.51 -12.87 -3.65
CA GLU A 39 -5.02 -14.14 -3.14
C GLU A 39 -4.50 -15.00 -4.30
N PRO A 40 -3.38 -15.73 -4.14
CA PRO A 40 -2.48 -15.78 -2.98
C PRO A 40 -1.45 -14.62 -2.94
N PRO A 41 -0.94 -14.20 -1.75
CA PRO A 41 -1.04 -14.89 -0.46
C PRO A 41 -2.34 -14.61 0.33
N LEU A 42 -2.71 -15.54 1.22
CA LEU A 42 -3.90 -15.43 2.08
C LEU A 42 -3.92 -14.11 2.85
N ARG A 43 -5.07 -13.42 2.84
CA ARG A 43 -5.26 -12.12 3.53
C ARG A 43 -4.43 -10.97 2.95
N HIS A 44 -4.13 -11.03 1.65
CA HIS A 44 -3.54 -9.94 0.89
C HIS A 44 -4.60 -9.28 0.00
N ALA A 45 -4.42 -7.99 -0.23
CA ALA A 45 -5.27 -7.21 -1.12
C ALA A 45 -4.43 -6.15 -1.82
N VAL A 46 -4.74 -5.91 -3.09
CA VAL A 46 -4.12 -4.85 -3.89
C VAL A 46 -4.95 -3.59 -3.79
N ILE A 47 -4.27 -2.48 -3.54
CA ILE A 47 -4.85 -1.15 -3.63
C ILE A 47 -4.81 -0.70 -5.09
N ARG A 48 -5.97 -0.39 -5.65
CA ARG A 48 -6.21 -0.02 -7.04
C ARG A 48 -6.72 1.42 -7.13
N ASP A 49 -6.92 1.87 -8.37
CA ASP A 49 -7.45 3.19 -8.72
C ASP A 49 -6.56 4.35 -8.27
N TRP A 50 -5.25 4.13 -8.26
CA TRP A 50 -4.28 5.21 -8.14
C TRP A 50 -4.44 6.18 -9.31
N PRO A 51 -4.43 7.51 -9.06
CA PRO A 51 -4.57 8.50 -10.11
C PRO A 51 -3.39 8.39 -11.07
N TRP A 52 -3.70 8.20 -12.34
CA TRP A 52 -2.74 8.16 -13.43
C TRP A 52 -3.12 9.22 -14.45
N ILE A 53 -2.29 10.25 -14.60
CA ILE A 53 -2.58 11.46 -15.37
C ILE A 53 -1.37 11.74 -16.26
N ASP A 54 -1.33 11.08 -17.42
CA ASP A 54 -0.19 11.19 -18.35
C ASP A 54 0.02 12.62 -18.86
N SER A 55 -1.03 13.44 -18.89
CA SER A 55 -0.97 14.83 -19.33
C SER A 55 -0.33 15.79 -18.33
N ASP A 56 -0.27 15.42 -17.04
CA ASP A 56 0.29 16.26 -15.97
C ASP A 56 0.99 15.39 -14.90
N PRO A 57 2.28 15.06 -15.11
CA PRO A 57 3.04 14.22 -14.20
C PRO A 57 3.22 14.81 -12.79
N GLU A 58 3.27 16.14 -12.67
CA GLU A 58 3.42 16.81 -11.37
C GLU A 58 2.14 16.72 -10.56
N LEU A 59 0.98 16.94 -11.19
CA LEU A 59 -0.32 16.73 -10.56
C LEU A 59 -0.53 15.25 -10.19
N GLN A 60 -0.15 14.31 -11.07
CA GLN A 60 -0.18 12.88 -10.76
C GLN A 60 0.62 12.59 -9.48
N LYS A 61 1.88 13.04 -9.43
CA LYS A 61 2.76 12.80 -8.29
C LYS A 61 2.20 13.41 -7.00
N ALA A 62 1.66 14.63 -7.07
CA ALA A 62 1.04 15.30 -5.93
C ALA A 62 -0.15 14.50 -5.39
N GLN A 63 -1.06 14.08 -6.28
CA GLN A 63 -2.26 13.32 -5.93
C GLN A 63 -1.96 11.92 -5.39
N GLN A 64 -0.98 11.22 -5.98
CA GLN A 64 -0.52 9.93 -5.45
C GLN A 64 0.12 10.10 -4.08
N LYS A 65 0.95 11.13 -3.90
CA LYS A 65 1.60 11.40 -2.61
C LYS A 65 0.57 11.72 -1.52
N GLU A 66 -0.43 12.54 -1.81
CA GLU A 66 -1.50 12.87 -0.85
C GLU A 66 -2.22 11.61 -0.36
N ARG A 67 -2.64 10.73 -1.27
CA ARG A 67 -3.32 9.48 -0.93
C ARG A 67 -2.40 8.53 -0.16
N ALA A 68 -1.13 8.42 -0.56
CA ALA A 68 -0.14 7.61 0.15
C ALA A 68 0.07 8.09 1.60
N ILE A 69 0.08 9.40 1.84
CA ILE A 69 0.15 9.96 3.19
C ILE A 69 -1.08 9.57 4.01
N LYS A 70 -2.30 9.69 3.46
CA LYS A 70 -3.54 9.27 4.15
C LYS A 70 -3.46 7.80 4.60
N LEU A 71 -3.01 6.91 3.71
CA LEU A 71 -2.81 5.49 4.01
C LEU A 71 -1.76 5.28 5.11
N ALA A 72 -0.60 5.92 4.99
CA ALA A 72 0.50 5.78 5.92
C ALA A 72 0.14 6.30 7.32
N SER A 73 -0.54 7.44 7.42
CA SER A 73 -0.99 8.02 8.69
C SER A 73 -1.97 7.11 9.44
N ALA A 74 -2.75 6.31 8.74
CA ALA A 74 -3.69 5.36 9.33
C ALA A 74 -3.09 3.98 9.63
N ALA A 75 -1.89 3.69 9.12
CA ALA A 75 -1.21 2.40 9.28
C ALA A 75 -0.51 2.22 10.64
N GLY A 76 -0.40 3.29 11.43
CA GLY A 76 0.37 3.27 12.67
C GLY A 76 1.88 3.09 12.41
N ALA A 77 2.63 2.61 13.42
CA ALA A 77 4.06 2.38 13.27
C ALA A 77 4.32 1.22 12.29
N PRO A 78 4.99 1.47 11.14
CA PRO A 78 5.32 0.40 10.21
C PRO A 78 6.39 -0.53 10.78
N LEU A 79 6.38 -1.80 10.37
CA LEU A 79 7.53 -2.67 10.59
C LEU A 79 8.60 -2.31 9.56
N LEU A 80 9.67 -1.67 10.02
CA LEU A 80 10.85 -1.36 9.24
C LEU A 80 11.91 -2.41 9.50
N ARG A 81 12.55 -2.91 8.43
CA ARG A 81 13.79 -3.68 8.57
C ARG A 81 14.93 -2.71 8.29
N HIS A 82 15.70 -2.37 9.32
CA HIS A 82 16.95 -1.64 9.12
C HIS A 82 17.89 -2.49 8.25
N PRO A 83 18.64 -1.88 7.31
CA PRO A 83 19.68 -2.56 6.56
C PRO A 83 20.77 -3.13 7.48
#